data_AF-A0A2J6WEG1-F1
#
_entry.id   AF-A0A2J6WEG1-F1
#
_cell.length_a   1.000
_cell.length_b   1.000
_cell.length_c   1.000
_cell.angle_alpha   90.00
_cell.angle_beta   90.00
_cell.angle_gamma   90.00
#
_symmetry.space_group_name_H-M   'P 1'
#
loop_
_entity.id
_entity.type
_entity.pdbx_description
1 polymer ?
#
loop_
_entity_poly.entity_id
_entity_poly.type
_entity_poly.pdbx_seq_one_letter_code
_entity_poly.pdbx_strand_id
1 'polypeptide(L)'
;MSNRKNKKPKKSKIKEEKHILNKRVLLIFSIFVAIAIFILLGFYLKNQLLVQKYTKVIPKEDVRSKIFGFKGTLTAPRVLTDPAQFSDSFAAEDILDDNGNTVGTEVTILIDNPSYNKDKKRIPKDVAMLLIVDKELKIKTLTPFNPTYFDLGIDFEKYFNDYNGKDAETIIKQTDGIYTGVSSVATIIKNKVREAMSLLYIEKYGKDKFNALGVSGYIFSERGTKLTQVTFKDVNGTEYNINDFKNNKIVIIGGNPGCGSCVESITQLANLFKTYNTENIKFIVFAFTQEKDQLLRLTAPLGNNVIGVLDPDRTIATQLKVNISPYIELVDKDLTVYYRGPGEPIRETIENIKAFLQK
;
A
#
# COMPACT_ATOMS: atom_id res chain seq x y z
N MET A 1 67.59 -79.83 20.30
CA MET A 1 67.61 -78.66 21.21
C MET A 1 66.57 -77.64 20.74
N SER A 2 65.77 -77.13 21.68
CA SER A 2 64.95 -75.91 21.64
C SER A 2 63.74 -75.79 20.69
N ASN A 3 62.60 -76.29 21.17
CA ASN A 3 61.35 -75.56 21.46
C ASN A 3 61.00 -74.29 20.65
N ARG A 4 59.88 -74.33 19.89
CA ARG A 4 58.91 -73.22 19.76
C ARG A 4 57.60 -73.71 19.13
N LYS A 5 56.57 -73.91 19.96
CA LYS A 5 55.18 -74.16 19.56
C LYS A 5 54.51 -72.83 19.18
N ASN A 6 54.13 -72.68 17.92
CA ASN A 6 53.37 -71.54 17.41
C ASN A 6 51.89 -71.62 17.79
N LYS A 7 51.41 -70.58 18.49
CA LYS A 7 50.01 -70.33 18.84
C LYS A 7 49.22 -69.83 17.61
N LYS A 8 48.05 -70.44 17.39
CA LYS A 8 47.06 -70.02 16.38
C LYS A 8 46.46 -68.64 16.70
N PRO A 9 46.30 -67.72 15.73
CA PRO A 9 45.48 -66.53 15.91
C PRO A 9 43.99 -66.82 15.71
N LYS A 10 43.18 -66.32 16.65
CA LYS A 10 41.71 -66.35 16.69
C LYS A 10 41.13 -65.55 15.53
N LYS A 11 40.23 -66.16 14.75
CA LYS A 11 39.32 -65.48 13.82
C LYS A 11 38.31 -64.64 14.60
N SER A 12 38.36 -63.31 14.49
CA SER A 12 37.31 -62.39 14.94
C SER A 12 36.17 -62.41 13.92
N LYS A 13 35.01 -62.92 14.32
CA LYS A 13 33.75 -62.79 13.56
C LYS A 13 33.22 -61.37 13.78
N ILE A 14 33.32 -60.52 12.76
CA ILE A 14 32.54 -59.29 12.66
C ILE A 14 31.08 -59.73 12.51
N LYS A 15 30.28 -59.49 13.54
CA LYS A 15 28.82 -59.65 13.47
C LYS A 15 28.28 -58.49 12.64
N GLU A 16 27.85 -58.76 11.43
CA GLU A 16 26.89 -57.91 10.73
C GLU A 16 25.58 -57.94 11.54
N GLU A 17 25.36 -56.92 12.37
CA GLU A 17 24.01 -56.60 12.85
C GLU A 17 23.19 -56.11 11.66
N LYS A 18 22.60 -57.05 10.92
CA LYS A 18 21.47 -56.73 10.04
C LYS A 18 20.36 -56.20 10.92
N HIS A 19 20.20 -54.88 10.92
CA HIS A 19 19.06 -54.19 11.47
C HIS A 19 17.82 -54.69 10.71
N ILE A 20 17.17 -55.74 11.20
CA ILE A 20 15.88 -56.21 10.71
C ILE A 20 14.88 -55.14 11.15
N LEU A 21 14.78 -54.06 10.37
CA LEU A 21 13.70 -53.12 10.50
C LEU A 21 12.42 -53.93 10.29
N ASN A 22 11.67 -54.10 11.36
CA ASN A 22 10.46 -54.91 11.39
C ASN A 22 9.56 -54.46 10.24
N LYS A 23 9.23 -55.35 9.29
CA LYS A 23 8.42 -55.01 8.10
C LYS A 23 7.15 -54.25 8.45
N ARG A 24 6.58 -54.49 9.64
CA ARG A 24 5.43 -53.76 10.19
C ARG A 24 5.73 -52.29 10.47
N VAL A 25 6.90 -51.97 11.02
CA VAL A 25 7.33 -50.58 11.27
C VAL A 25 7.55 -49.84 9.95
N LEU A 26 8.14 -50.50 8.96
CA LEU A 26 8.37 -49.92 7.63
C LEU A 26 7.05 -49.67 6.88
N LEU A 27 6.06 -50.55 7.06
CA LEU A 27 4.72 -50.41 6.49
C LEU A 27 3.87 -49.34 7.19
N ILE A 28 3.99 -49.21 8.50
CA ILE A 28 3.35 -48.10 9.24
C ILE A 28 3.96 -46.77 8.81
N PHE A 29 5.29 -46.69 8.69
CA PHE A 29 5.98 -45.48 8.24
C PHE A 29 5.57 -45.08 6.82
N SER A 30 5.45 -46.04 5.88
CA SER A 30 5.01 -45.75 4.52
C SER A 30 3.57 -45.22 4.45
N ILE A 31 2.67 -45.70 5.32
CA ILE A 31 1.31 -45.18 5.43
C ILE A 31 1.32 -43.73 5.94
N PHE A 32 2.09 -43.42 6.98
CA PHE A 32 2.20 -42.04 7.49
C PHE A 32 2.76 -41.07 6.45
N VAL A 33 3.80 -41.48 5.71
CA VAL A 33 4.36 -40.70 4.60
C VAL A 33 3.32 -40.48 3.51
N ALA A 34 2.57 -41.51 3.13
CA ALA A 34 1.52 -41.40 2.12
C ALA A 34 0.40 -40.43 2.55
N ILE A 35 -0.03 -40.49 3.83
CA ILE A 35 -1.02 -39.55 4.39
C ILE A 35 -0.49 -38.12 4.37
N ALA A 36 0.76 -37.90 4.80
CA ALA A 36 1.38 -36.58 4.78
C ALA A 36 1.49 -36.00 3.36
N ILE A 37 1.88 -36.82 2.39
CA ILE A 37 1.89 -36.44 0.96
C ILE A 37 0.48 -36.09 0.49
N PHE A 38 -0.54 -36.88 0.83
CA PHE A 38 -1.92 -36.61 0.42
C PHE A 38 -2.46 -35.30 1.00
N ILE A 39 -2.14 -35.00 2.28
CA ILE A 39 -2.49 -33.74 2.93
C ILE A 39 -1.78 -32.56 2.23
N LEU A 40 -0.47 -32.69 1.98
CA LEU A 40 0.31 -31.65 1.28
C LEU A 40 -0.19 -31.42 -0.15
N LEU A 41 -0.52 -32.50 -0.88
CA LEU A 41 -1.07 -32.43 -2.23
C LEU A 41 -2.45 -31.78 -2.24
N GLY A 42 -3.31 -32.13 -1.28
CA GLY A 42 -4.62 -31.50 -1.08
C GLY A 42 -4.50 -30.01 -0.79
N PHE A 43 -3.55 -29.61 0.06
CA PHE A 43 -3.27 -28.20 0.35
C PHE A 43 -2.74 -27.47 -0.90
N TYR A 44 -1.82 -28.11 -1.63
CA TYR A 44 -1.26 -27.57 -2.88
C TYR A 44 -2.34 -27.35 -3.96
N LEU A 45 -3.18 -28.36 -4.19
CA LEU A 45 -4.28 -28.29 -5.17
C LEU A 45 -5.32 -27.24 -4.77
N LYS A 46 -5.70 -27.19 -3.48
CA LYS A 46 -6.61 -26.16 -2.96
C LYS A 46 -6.04 -24.76 -3.17
N ASN A 47 -4.76 -24.54 -2.88
CA ASN A 47 -4.10 -23.26 -3.12
C ASN A 47 -4.05 -22.93 -4.62
N GLN A 48 -3.70 -23.87 -5.49
CA GLN A 48 -3.69 -23.64 -6.93
C GLN A 48 -5.07 -23.23 -7.48
N LEU A 49 -6.13 -23.93 -7.06
CA LEU A 49 -7.50 -23.63 -7.49
C LEU A 49 -7.97 -22.24 -7.01
N LEU A 50 -7.66 -21.89 -5.76
CA LEU A 50 -7.93 -20.55 -5.24
C LEU A 50 -7.19 -19.50 -6.06
N VAL A 51 -5.90 -19.70 -6.33
CA VAL A 51 -5.10 -18.76 -7.15
C VAL A 51 -5.66 -18.59 -8.55
N GLN A 52 -6.05 -19.67 -9.23
CA GLN A 52 -6.65 -19.60 -10.56
C GLN A 52 -7.97 -18.83 -10.59
N LYS A 53 -8.80 -18.95 -9.54
CA LYS A 53 -10.04 -18.17 -9.42
C LYS A 53 -9.76 -16.66 -9.48
N TYR A 54 -8.66 -16.22 -8.90
CA TYR A 54 -8.33 -14.80 -8.78
C TYR A 54 -7.45 -14.26 -9.92
N THR A 55 -6.88 -15.13 -10.78
CA THR A 55 -6.17 -14.71 -12.00
C THR A 55 -7.07 -14.65 -13.24
N LYS A 56 -8.34 -15.03 -13.12
CA LYS A 56 -9.29 -14.97 -14.24
C LYS A 56 -9.68 -13.52 -14.54
N VAL A 57 -9.60 -13.15 -15.81
CA VAL A 57 -10.14 -11.88 -16.32
C VAL A 57 -11.66 -11.94 -16.27
N ILE A 58 -12.30 -10.93 -15.68
CA ILE A 58 -13.74 -10.78 -15.63
C ILE A 58 -14.09 -9.56 -16.49
N PRO A 59 -14.78 -9.70 -17.63
CA PRO A 59 -15.22 -8.57 -18.42
C PRO A 59 -16.06 -7.59 -17.58
N LYS A 60 -15.88 -6.27 -17.78
CA LYS A 60 -16.64 -5.26 -17.04
C LYS A 60 -18.15 -5.41 -17.26
N GLU A 61 -18.56 -5.82 -18.46
CA GLU A 61 -19.94 -6.08 -18.85
C GLU A 61 -20.59 -7.16 -17.99
N ASP A 62 -19.82 -8.19 -17.62
CA ASP A 62 -20.30 -9.30 -16.78
C ASP A 62 -20.51 -8.83 -15.34
N VAL A 63 -19.61 -7.95 -14.84
CA VAL A 63 -19.78 -7.30 -13.53
C VAL A 63 -21.04 -6.45 -13.53
N ARG A 64 -21.24 -5.59 -14.54
CA ARG A 64 -22.46 -4.77 -14.67
C ARG A 64 -23.72 -5.63 -14.74
N SER A 65 -23.71 -6.68 -15.57
CA SER A 65 -24.84 -7.61 -15.71
C SER A 65 -25.20 -8.29 -14.39
N LYS A 66 -24.21 -8.68 -13.59
CA LYS A 66 -24.44 -9.27 -12.26
C LYS A 66 -25.10 -8.29 -11.29
N ILE A 67 -24.77 -7.00 -11.38
CA ILE A 67 -25.25 -5.97 -10.45
C ILE A 67 -26.61 -5.42 -10.83
N PHE A 68 -26.83 -5.14 -12.12
CA PHE A 68 -28.04 -4.46 -12.59
C PHE A 68 -29.00 -5.38 -13.34
N GLY A 69 -28.60 -6.61 -13.68
CA GLY A 69 -29.39 -7.53 -14.52
C GLY A 69 -29.26 -7.27 -16.02
N PHE A 70 -28.46 -6.28 -16.43
CA PHE A 70 -28.20 -5.94 -17.82
C PHE A 70 -26.77 -5.41 -17.99
N LYS A 71 -26.24 -5.46 -19.23
CA LYS A 71 -24.85 -5.06 -19.53
C LYS A 71 -24.60 -3.56 -19.34
N GLY A 72 -25.63 -2.75 -19.57
CA GLY A 72 -25.60 -1.29 -19.54
C GLY A 72 -24.88 -0.69 -20.74
N THR A 73 -25.37 0.47 -21.20
CA THR A 73 -24.60 1.33 -22.11
C THR A 73 -23.77 2.29 -21.27
N LEU A 74 -22.55 2.59 -21.70
CA LEU A 74 -21.70 3.55 -21.00
C LEU A 74 -21.70 4.90 -21.74
N THR A 75 -21.65 5.99 -20.97
CA THR A 75 -21.28 7.29 -21.53
C THR A 75 -19.81 7.29 -21.98
N ALA A 76 -19.39 8.33 -22.69
CA ALA A 76 -17.97 8.56 -22.91
C ALA A 76 -17.24 8.67 -21.54
N PRO A 77 -16.02 8.10 -21.43
CA PRO A 77 -15.25 8.19 -20.20
C PRO A 77 -14.89 9.63 -19.88
N ARG A 78 -15.06 10.00 -18.62
CA ARG A 78 -14.59 11.26 -18.04
C ARG A 78 -13.53 11.00 -16.98
N VAL A 79 -12.73 12.02 -16.71
CA VAL A 79 -11.70 11.95 -15.68
C VAL A 79 -12.22 12.60 -14.40
N LEU A 80 -12.37 11.79 -13.35
CA LEU A 80 -12.55 12.29 -11.99
C LEU A 80 -11.20 12.76 -11.47
N THR A 81 -11.07 14.07 -11.28
CA THR A 81 -9.86 14.65 -10.72
C THR A 81 -10.20 15.95 -10.02
N ASP A 82 -9.49 16.22 -8.94
CA ASP A 82 -9.39 17.55 -8.35
C ASP A 82 -7.92 17.71 -7.96
N PRO A 83 -7.04 18.14 -8.88
CA PRO A 83 -5.60 18.14 -8.65
C PRO A 83 -5.18 19.03 -7.47
N ALA A 84 -6.06 19.94 -7.04
CA ALA A 84 -5.85 20.76 -5.85
C ALA A 84 -6.04 19.98 -4.55
N GLN A 85 -6.76 18.86 -4.58
CA GLN A 85 -7.00 17.98 -3.44
C GLN A 85 -6.32 16.62 -3.63
N PHE A 86 -6.46 15.96 -4.77
CA PHE A 86 -6.02 14.60 -5.02
C PHE A 86 -4.95 14.58 -6.12
N SER A 87 -3.89 13.81 -5.91
CA SER A 87 -2.84 13.59 -6.92
C SER A 87 -3.30 12.63 -8.00
N ASP A 88 -4.25 11.78 -7.64
CA ASP A 88 -4.77 10.74 -8.50
C ASP A 88 -5.92 11.23 -9.36
N SER A 89 -6.16 10.49 -10.43
CA SER A 89 -7.30 10.70 -11.30
C SER A 89 -7.88 9.35 -11.68
N PHE A 90 -9.19 9.29 -11.78
CA PHE A 90 -9.89 8.05 -12.07
C PHE A 90 -10.71 8.19 -13.35
N ALA A 91 -10.69 7.17 -14.19
CA ALA A 91 -11.63 7.08 -15.31
C ALA A 91 -13.00 6.67 -14.77
N ALA A 92 -14.02 7.49 -15.06
CA ALA A 92 -15.39 7.24 -14.68
C ALA A 92 -16.34 7.29 -15.89
N GLU A 93 -17.31 6.39 -15.89
CA GLU A 93 -18.30 6.24 -16.95
C GLU A 93 -19.66 6.09 -16.29
N ASP A 94 -20.66 6.85 -16.74
CA ASP A 94 -22.02 6.68 -16.25
C ASP A 94 -22.66 5.49 -16.97
N ILE A 95 -23.35 4.67 -16.20
CA ILE A 95 -24.03 3.47 -16.66
C ILE A 95 -25.47 3.87 -16.98
N LEU A 96 -25.90 3.64 -18.22
CA LEU A 96 -27.23 3.95 -18.72
C LEU A 96 -28.07 2.67 -18.85
N ASP A 97 -29.34 2.75 -18.46
CA ASP A 97 -30.35 1.74 -18.76
C ASP A 97 -30.78 1.78 -20.25
N ASP A 98 -31.67 0.86 -20.63
CA ASP A 98 -32.16 0.74 -22.00
C ASP A 98 -32.97 1.98 -22.46
N ASN A 99 -33.41 2.83 -21.53
CA ASN A 99 -34.11 4.09 -21.81
C ASN A 99 -33.15 5.29 -21.84
N GLY A 100 -31.84 5.07 -21.69
CA GLY A 100 -30.83 6.13 -21.63
C GLY A 100 -30.77 6.87 -20.29
N ASN A 101 -31.46 6.39 -19.24
CA ASN A 101 -31.33 6.98 -17.91
C ASN A 101 -30.06 6.46 -17.26
N THR A 102 -29.26 7.36 -16.67
CA THR A 102 -28.19 6.94 -15.75
C THR A 102 -28.78 6.06 -14.66
N VAL A 103 -28.08 5.02 -14.23
CA VAL A 103 -28.44 4.16 -13.08
C VAL A 103 -27.33 4.09 -12.04
N GLY A 104 -26.12 4.48 -12.42
CA GLY A 104 -24.95 4.51 -11.57
C GLY A 104 -23.72 4.99 -12.35
N THR A 105 -22.57 4.90 -11.70
CA THR A 105 -21.28 5.26 -12.28
C THR A 105 -20.31 4.13 -11.99
N GLU A 106 -19.56 3.70 -12.99
CA GLU A 106 -18.39 2.86 -12.79
C GLU A 106 -17.12 3.71 -12.76
N VAL A 107 -16.19 3.33 -11.90
CA VAL A 107 -14.88 3.97 -11.75
C VAL A 107 -13.82 2.88 -11.83
N THR A 108 -12.84 3.10 -12.71
CA THR A 108 -11.68 2.22 -12.84
C THR A 108 -10.59 2.67 -11.89
N ILE A 109 -10.23 1.81 -10.94
CA ILE A 109 -9.16 2.05 -9.97
C ILE A 109 -7.95 1.20 -10.34
N LEU A 110 -6.81 1.85 -10.53
CA LEU A 110 -5.52 1.20 -10.79
C LEU A 110 -4.65 1.23 -9.53
N ILE A 111 -4.04 0.10 -9.20
CA ILE A 111 -3.21 -0.06 -8.00
C ILE A 111 -1.92 -0.74 -8.36
N ASP A 112 -0.80 -0.18 -7.89
CA ASP A 112 0.48 -0.89 -7.91
C ASP A 112 0.41 -2.06 -6.94
N ASN A 113 0.72 -3.26 -7.40
CA ASN A 113 0.70 -4.45 -6.56
C ASN A 113 1.99 -4.52 -5.72
N PRO A 114 1.94 -4.31 -4.39
CA PRO A 114 3.13 -4.37 -3.53
C PRO A 114 3.78 -5.76 -3.53
N SER A 115 2.99 -6.80 -3.85
CA SER A 115 3.47 -8.17 -3.94
C SER A 115 4.17 -8.49 -5.27
N TYR A 116 4.18 -7.57 -6.25
CA TYR A 116 4.83 -7.77 -7.55
C TYR A 116 6.27 -8.28 -7.43
N ASN A 117 7.05 -7.69 -6.51
CA ASN A 117 8.45 -8.05 -6.32
C ASN A 117 8.65 -9.45 -5.69
N LYS A 118 7.61 -10.06 -5.09
CA LYS A 118 7.70 -11.41 -4.52
C LYS A 118 7.75 -12.48 -5.62
N ASP A 119 7.01 -12.30 -6.71
CA ASP A 119 7.02 -13.21 -7.87
C ASP A 119 6.58 -12.47 -9.14
N LYS A 120 7.54 -11.79 -9.78
CA LYS A 120 7.31 -10.98 -11.00
C LYS A 120 6.77 -11.77 -12.18
N LYS A 121 6.89 -13.11 -12.18
CA LYS A 121 6.41 -13.96 -13.28
C LYS A 121 4.92 -14.26 -13.15
N ARG A 122 4.38 -14.27 -11.93
CA ARG A 122 2.99 -14.67 -11.65
C ARG A 122 2.12 -13.53 -11.16
N ILE A 123 2.72 -12.52 -10.56
CA ILE A 123 2.02 -11.39 -9.95
C ILE A 123 2.10 -10.24 -10.95
N PRO A 124 0.96 -9.67 -11.40
CA PRO A 124 0.97 -8.51 -12.26
C PRO A 124 1.46 -7.30 -11.48
N LYS A 125 2.16 -6.40 -12.19
CA LYS A 125 2.68 -5.16 -11.60
C LYS A 125 1.55 -4.26 -11.11
N ASP A 126 0.49 -4.17 -11.90
CA ASP A 126 -0.66 -3.31 -11.65
C ASP A 126 -1.92 -4.16 -11.57
N VAL A 127 -2.86 -3.73 -10.74
CA VAL A 127 -4.19 -4.31 -10.64
C VAL A 127 -5.24 -3.28 -10.99
N ALA A 128 -6.19 -3.69 -11.82
CA ALA A 128 -7.38 -2.91 -12.12
C ALA A 128 -8.59 -3.46 -11.35
N MET A 129 -9.27 -2.55 -10.68
CA MET A 129 -10.53 -2.81 -9.98
C MET A 129 -11.63 -1.92 -10.54
N LEU A 130 -12.84 -2.44 -10.48
CA LEU A 130 -14.06 -1.76 -10.85
C LEU A 130 -14.82 -1.43 -9.58
N LEU A 131 -14.98 -0.13 -9.32
CA LEU A 131 -15.88 0.40 -8.31
C LEU A 131 -17.16 0.82 -9.03
N ILE A 132 -18.31 0.27 -8.64
CA ILE A 132 -19.60 0.70 -9.17
C ILE A 132 -20.41 1.28 -8.02
N VAL A 133 -20.93 2.49 -8.23
CA VAL A 133 -21.84 3.18 -7.31
C VAL A 133 -23.19 3.42 -7.98
N ASP A 134 -24.26 3.50 -7.19
CA ASP A 134 -25.55 3.99 -7.68
C ASP A 134 -25.61 5.53 -7.69
N LYS A 135 -26.75 6.06 -8.14
CA LYS A 135 -27.02 7.50 -8.16
C LYS A 135 -26.85 8.18 -6.81
N GLU A 136 -27.03 7.48 -5.70
CA GLU A 136 -26.90 8.02 -4.34
C GLU A 136 -25.46 7.93 -3.82
N LEU A 137 -24.53 7.47 -4.65
CA LEU A 137 -23.15 7.15 -4.28
C LEU A 137 -23.06 6.04 -3.22
N LYS A 138 -23.97 5.05 -3.26
CA LYS A 138 -23.81 3.79 -2.53
C LYS A 138 -23.06 2.78 -3.38
N ILE A 139 -22.05 2.14 -2.79
CA ILE A 139 -21.25 1.13 -3.48
C ILE A 139 -22.13 -0.08 -3.78
N LYS A 140 -22.29 -0.40 -5.06
CA LYS A 140 -22.95 -1.62 -5.52
C LYS A 140 -21.97 -2.77 -5.61
N THR A 141 -20.73 -2.50 -6.02
CA THR A 141 -19.64 -3.46 -5.94
C THR A 141 -18.27 -2.79 -5.98
N LEU A 142 -17.29 -3.42 -5.34
CA LEU A 142 -15.87 -3.23 -5.60
C LEU A 142 -15.29 -4.59 -5.94
N THR A 143 -14.73 -4.75 -7.14
CA THR A 143 -14.21 -6.05 -7.56
C THR A 143 -13.04 -5.91 -8.53
N PRO A 144 -12.02 -6.76 -8.46
CA PRO A 144 -11.02 -6.82 -9.51
C PRO A 144 -11.59 -7.44 -10.79
N PHE A 145 -11.17 -6.92 -11.95
CA PHE A 145 -11.69 -7.35 -13.25
C PHE A 145 -10.60 -7.79 -14.26
N ASN A 146 -9.32 -7.48 -13.99
CA ASN A 146 -8.15 -8.02 -14.72
C ASN A 146 -7.41 -9.05 -13.82
N PRO A 147 -6.44 -9.89 -14.28
CA PRO A 147 -5.86 -10.93 -13.44
C PRO A 147 -5.32 -10.34 -12.15
N THR A 148 -5.70 -10.92 -11.02
CA THR A 148 -5.37 -10.43 -9.70
C THR A 148 -4.80 -11.53 -8.85
N TYR A 149 -3.49 -11.72 -8.93
CA TYR A 149 -2.83 -12.33 -7.79
C TYR A 149 -2.55 -11.26 -6.75
N PHE A 150 -3.23 -11.36 -5.61
CA PHE A 150 -2.86 -10.63 -4.41
C PHE A 150 -2.54 -11.60 -3.30
N ASP A 151 -1.38 -11.45 -2.70
CA ASP A 151 -1.18 -11.95 -1.35
C ASP A 151 -1.77 -10.92 -0.38
N LEU A 152 -3.10 -10.98 -0.20
CA LEU A 152 -3.78 -10.09 0.73
C LEU A 152 -3.45 -10.44 2.19
N GLY A 153 -3.07 -11.68 2.51
CA GLY A 153 -2.92 -12.12 3.90
C GLY A 153 -4.21 -12.02 4.74
N ILE A 154 -5.36 -11.78 4.11
CA ILE A 154 -6.69 -11.64 4.70
C ILE A 154 -7.74 -12.33 3.82
N ASP A 155 -8.95 -12.52 4.35
CA ASP A 155 -10.08 -13.07 3.58
C ASP A 155 -10.50 -12.09 2.47
N PHE A 156 -10.24 -12.50 1.23
CA PHE A 156 -10.43 -11.71 0.04
C PHE A 156 -11.90 -11.37 -0.22
N GLU A 157 -12.77 -12.37 -0.23
CA GLU A 157 -14.19 -12.16 -0.53
C GLU A 157 -14.84 -11.31 0.54
N LYS A 158 -14.52 -11.58 1.80
CA LYS A 158 -14.99 -10.75 2.91
C LYS A 158 -14.52 -9.30 2.77
N TYR A 159 -13.24 -9.08 2.47
CA TYR A 159 -12.69 -7.73 2.31
C TYR A 159 -13.44 -6.89 1.25
N PHE A 160 -13.69 -7.45 0.07
CA PHE A 160 -14.43 -6.74 -0.98
C PHE A 160 -15.92 -6.58 -0.65
N ASN A 161 -16.54 -7.60 -0.06
CA ASN A 161 -17.95 -7.53 0.34
C ASN A 161 -18.19 -6.51 1.46
N ASP A 162 -17.20 -6.23 2.31
CA ASP A 162 -17.29 -5.22 3.36
C ASP A 162 -17.51 -3.79 2.77
N TYR A 163 -17.27 -3.55 1.47
CA TYR A 163 -17.60 -2.27 0.82
C TYR A 163 -19.06 -2.15 0.37
N ASN A 164 -19.73 -3.27 0.07
CA ASN A 164 -21.03 -3.25 -0.58
C ASN A 164 -22.09 -2.58 0.32
N GLY A 165 -22.88 -1.69 -0.28
CA GLY A 165 -23.96 -0.96 0.38
C GLY A 165 -23.51 0.26 1.21
N LYS A 166 -22.20 0.47 1.41
CA LYS A 166 -21.70 1.67 2.08
C LYS A 166 -21.88 2.89 1.18
N ASP A 167 -22.31 4.00 1.76
CA ASP A 167 -22.39 5.28 1.07
C ASP A 167 -21.03 6.02 1.06
N ALA A 168 -20.94 7.02 0.20
CA ALA A 168 -19.76 7.87 0.06
C ALA A 168 -19.32 8.48 1.40
N GLU A 169 -20.23 9.04 2.19
CA GLU A 169 -19.85 9.68 3.46
C GLU A 169 -19.24 8.70 4.44
N THR A 170 -19.80 7.49 4.54
CA THR A 170 -19.29 6.40 5.36
C THR A 170 -17.86 6.07 4.95
N ILE A 171 -17.59 5.88 3.66
CA ILE A 171 -16.26 5.56 3.14
C ILE A 171 -15.28 6.73 3.36
N ILE A 172 -15.73 7.97 3.10
CA ILE A 172 -14.91 9.18 3.21
C ILE A 172 -14.54 9.47 4.66
N LYS A 173 -15.45 9.26 5.62
CA LYS A 173 -15.22 9.47 7.05
C LYS A 173 -14.52 8.28 7.71
N GLN A 174 -14.35 7.17 7.01
CA GLN A 174 -13.82 5.95 7.61
C GLN A 174 -12.34 6.10 7.96
N THR A 175 -12.04 6.32 9.25
CA THR A 175 -10.67 6.21 9.78
C THR A 175 -10.30 4.74 9.97
N ASP A 176 -11.24 3.94 10.49
CA ASP A 176 -11.09 2.50 10.77
C ASP A 176 -12.38 1.71 10.46
N GLY A 177 -12.28 0.42 10.15
CA GLY A 177 -13.43 -0.50 10.06
C GLY A 177 -13.63 -1.27 8.76
N ILE A 178 -12.81 -1.04 7.72
CA ILE A 178 -12.61 -2.04 6.67
C ILE A 178 -11.41 -2.86 7.10
N TYR A 179 -11.60 -4.16 7.26
CA TYR A 179 -10.57 -5.06 7.79
C TYR A 179 -9.37 -5.10 6.83
N THR A 180 -8.33 -4.32 7.12
CA THR A 180 -7.07 -4.36 6.37
C THR A 180 -6.06 -5.33 6.98
N GLY A 181 -6.27 -5.77 8.23
CA GLY A 181 -5.31 -6.59 8.98
C GLY A 181 -3.91 -5.95 8.95
N VAL A 182 -2.90 -6.75 8.63
CA VAL A 182 -1.51 -6.31 8.37
C VAL A 182 -1.18 -6.18 6.87
N SER A 183 -2.20 -6.14 6.01
CA SER A 183 -2.04 -6.15 4.56
C SER A 183 -1.80 -4.75 4.00
N SER A 184 -0.59 -4.50 3.48
CA SER A 184 -0.28 -3.25 2.78
C SER A 184 -1.15 -3.04 1.54
N VAL A 185 -1.48 -4.13 0.83
CA VAL A 185 -2.34 -4.11 -0.35
C VAL A 185 -3.76 -3.65 0.00
N ALA A 186 -4.35 -4.21 1.06
CA ALA A 186 -5.69 -3.84 1.50
C ALA A 186 -5.77 -2.37 1.94
N THR A 187 -4.69 -1.85 2.53
CA THR A 187 -4.59 -0.43 2.87
C THR A 187 -4.58 0.45 1.61
N ILE A 188 -3.81 0.08 0.59
CA ILE A 188 -3.77 0.84 -0.68
C ILE A 188 -5.14 0.83 -1.38
N ILE A 189 -5.79 -0.34 -1.45
CA ILE A 189 -7.15 -0.46 -2.02
C ILE A 189 -8.13 0.46 -1.26
N LYS A 190 -8.12 0.40 0.08
CA LYS A 190 -8.97 1.24 0.92
C LYS A 190 -8.78 2.73 0.62
N ASN A 191 -7.54 3.17 0.54
CA ASN A 191 -7.21 4.58 0.28
C ASN A 191 -7.66 5.01 -1.11
N LYS A 192 -7.40 4.21 -2.15
CA LYS A 192 -7.83 4.53 -3.53
C LYS A 192 -9.35 4.55 -3.69
N VAL A 193 -10.06 3.64 -3.05
CA VAL A 193 -11.54 3.65 -3.03
C VAL A 193 -12.05 4.90 -2.33
N ARG A 194 -11.44 5.27 -1.20
CA ARG A 194 -11.79 6.50 -0.50
C ARG A 194 -11.58 7.74 -1.36
N GLU A 195 -10.47 7.83 -2.10
CA GLU A 195 -10.18 8.93 -3.03
C GLU A 195 -11.22 9.00 -4.17
N ALA A 196 -11.51 7.87 -4.81
CA ALA A 196 -12.54 7.79 -5.84
C ALA A 196 -13.93 8.22 -5.31
N MET A 197 -14.31 7.75 -4.12
CA MET A 197 -15.58 8.13 -3.48
C MET A 197 -15.61 9.62 -3.10
N SER A 198 -14.50 10.20 -2.65
CA SER A 198 -14.40 11.63 -2.38
C SER A 198 -14.60 12.46 -3.66
N LEU A 199 -13.97 12.07 -4.77
CA LEU A 199 -14.11 12.77 -6.05
C LEU A 199 -15.54 12.67 -6.60
N LEU A 200 -16.17 11.51 -6.51
CA LEU A 200 -17.59 11.34 -6.84
C LEU A 200 -18.49 12.21 -5.96
N TYR A 201 -18.19 12.31 -4.66
CA TYR A 201 -18.93 13.16 -3.72
C TYR A 201 -18.77 14.65 -4.08
N ILE A 202 -17.56 15.10 -4.38
CA ILE A 202 -17.29 16.48 -4.79
C ILE A 202 -18.00 16.81 -6.11
N GLU A 203 -17.93 15.91 -7.10
CA GLU A 203 -18.62 16.09 -8.39
C GLU A 203 -20.14 16.26 -8.18
N LYS A 204 -20.73 15.42 -7.32
CA LYS A 204 -22.18 15.42 -7.09
C LYS A 204 -22.68 16.55 -6.18
N TYR A 205 -21.95 16.83 -5.10
CA TYR A 205 -22.43 17.68 -4.01
C TYR A 205 -21.64 18.98 -3.84
N GLY A 206 -20.49 19.12 -4.51
CA GLY A 206 -19.62 20.29 -4.43
C GLY A 206 -18.60 20.22 -3.29
N LYS A 207 -17.54 21.04 -3.43
CA LYS A 207 -16.41 21.09 -2.50
C LYS A 207 -16.81 21.53 -1.09
N ASP A 208 -17.75 22.46 -0.97
CA ASP A 208 -18.16 22.98 0.35
C ASP A 208 -18.81 21.90 1.21
N LYS A 209 -19.68 21.08 0.62
CA LYS A 209 -20.29 19.93 1.30
C LYS A 209 -19.25 18.89 1.69
N PHE A 210 -18.28 18.65 0.82
CA PHE A 210 -17.18 17.75 1.12
C PHE A 210 -16.33 18.24 2.30
N ASN A 211 -15.93 19.52 2.30
CA ASN A 211 -15.17 20.13 3.39
C ASN A 211 -15.94 20.09 4.72
N ALA A 212 -17.27 20.26 4.67
CA ALA A 212 -18.15 20.18 5.82
C ALA A 212 -18.23 18.76 6.44
N LEU A 213 -17.76 17.72 5.76
CA LEU A 213 -17.65 16.37 6.34
C LEU A 213 -16.62 16.31 7.48
N GLY A 214 -15.75 17.32 7.61
CA GLY A 214 -14.82 17.44 8.74
C GLY A 214 -13.83 16.29 8.81
N VAL A 215 -13.41 15.77 7.65
CA VAL A 215 -12.53 14.59 7.55
C VAL A 215 -11.15 14.95 8.10
N SER A 216 -10.92 14.69 9.39
CA SER A 216 -9.62 14.88 10.04
C SER A 216 -8.73 13.65 9.83
N GLY A 217 -7.44 13.86 9.62
CA GLY A 217 -6.45 12.78 9.56
C GLY A 217 -6.36 12.00 8.25
N TYR A 218 -7.03 12.44 7.18
CA TYR A 218 -6.68 12.03 5.81
C TYR A 218 -6.38 13.28 5.02
N ILE A 219 -5.11 13.50 4.75
CA ILE A 219 -4.67 14.63 3.98
C ILE A 219 -4.57 14.12 2.56
N PHE A 220 -5.35 14.72 1.67
CA PHE A 220 -5.24 14.42 0.27
C PHE A 220 -3.97 15.08 -0.28
N SER A 221 -3.50 14.57 -1.41
CA SER A 221 -2.36 15.13 -2.12
C SER A 221 -2.68 16.50 -2.74
N GLU A 222 -2.67 17.53 -1.90
CA GLU A 222 -2.99 18.88 -2.33
C GLU A 222 -1.86 19.42 -3.21
N ARG A 223 -2.13 19.77 -4.47
CA ARG A 223 -1.19 20.50 -5.33
C ARG A 223 -1.65 21.95 -5.51
N GLY A 224 -0.72 22.85 -5.78
CA GLY A 224 -1.03 24.23 -6.13
C GLY A 224 -1.45 25.11 -4.94
N THR A 225 -1.58 24.55 -3.74
CA THR A 225 -1.84 25.32 -2.53
C THR A 225 -0.56 25.99 -2.05
N LYS A 226 -0.66 27.24 -1.57
CA LYS A 226 0.45 27.88 -0.87
C LYS A 226 0.55 27.31 0.53
N LEU A 227 1.78 26.98 0.96
CA LEU A 227 2.01 26.60 2.35
C LEU A 227 1.58 27.72 3.28
N THR A 228 0.90 27.31 4.36
CA THR A 228 0.61 28.19 5.48
C THR A 228 1.91 28.65 6.11
N GLN A 229 1.98 29.93 6.50
CA GLN A 229 3.14 30.41 7.25
C GLN A 229 3.22 29.68 8.59
N VAL A 230 4.33 28.98 8.81
CA VAL A 230 4.60 28.26 10.06
C VAL A 230 6.02 28.54 10.51
N THR A 231 6.18 28.63 11.83
CA THR A 231 7.46 28.73 12.51
C THR A 231 7.65 27.46 13.34
N PHE A 232 8.87 26.92 13.34
CA PHE A 232 9.20 25.72 14.10
C PHE A 232 10.65 25.77 14.59
N LYS A 233 10.98 24.95 15.59
CA LYS A 233 12.33 24.83 16.13
C LYS A 233 12.93 23.48 15.76
N ASP A 234 14.18 23.47 15.33
CA ASP A 234 14.91 22.22 15.16
C ASP A 234 15.26 21.58 16.52
N VAL A 235 15.85 20.39 16.45
CA VAL A 235 16.28 19.61 17.61
C VAL A 235 17.40 20.25 18.44
N ASN A 236 17.97 21.37 17.99
CA ASN A 236 18.97 22.16 18.70
C ASN A 236 18.38 23.48 19.22
N GLY A 237 17.10 23.74 19.00
CA GLY A 237 16.40 24.97 19.41
C GLY A 237 16.52 26.13 18.43
N THR A 238 17.13 25.93 17.27
CA THR A 238 17.19 26.96 16.21
C THR A 238 15.79 27.14 15.64
N GLU A 239 15.30 28.37 15.65
CA GLU A 239 14.00 28.71 15.09
C GLU A 239 14.11 28.97 13.58
N TYR A 240 13.16 28.43 12.82
CA TYR A 240 13.03 28.62 11.39
C TYR A 240 11.62 29.06 11.05
N ASN A 241 11.50 29.98 10.09
CA ASN A 241 10.24 30.24 9.40
C ASN A 241 10.25 29.50 8.06
N ILE A 242 9.14 28.88 7.69
CA ILE A 242 9.05 28.18 6.40
C ILE A 242 9.34 29.12 5.20
N ASN A 243 9.07 30.43 5.36
CA ASN A 243 9.38 31.44 4.36
C ASN A 243 10.87 31.67 4.12
N ASP A 244 11.73 31.30 5.07
CA ASP A 244 13.18 31.44 4.95
C ASP A 244 13.74 30.52 3.85
N PHE A 245 12.99 29.49 3.49
CA PHE A 245 13.33 28.55 2.43
C PHE A 245 12.71 28.91 1.07
N LYS A 246 12.18 30.14 0.91
CA LYS A 246 11.84 30.65 -0.42
C LYS A 246 13.08 30.57 -1.32
N ASN A 247 12.85 30.19 -2.57
CA ASN A 247 13.87 29.88 -3.58
C ASN A 247 14.55 28.51 -3.42
N ASN A 248 14.29 27.75 -2.35
CA ASN A 248 14.65 26.34 -2.25
C ASN A 248 13.45 25.46 -2.59
N LYS A 249 13.75 24.28 -3.14
CA LYS A 249 12.79 23.18 -3.11
C LYS A 249 12.79 22.57 -1.71
N ILE A 250 11.62 22.24 -1.18
CA ILE A 250 11.49 21.70 0.17
C ILE A 250 10.88 20.29 0.09
N VAL A 251 11.46 19.38 0.86
CA VAL A 251 10.91 18.04 1.10
C VAL A 251 10.60 17.94 2.59
N ILE A 252 9.33 17.94 2.92
CA ILE A 252 8.84 17.84 4.30
C ILE A 252 8.38 16.39 4.53
N ILE A 253 8.81 15.78 5.63
CA ILE A 253 8.47 14.40 5.98
C ILE A 253 7.95 14.36 7.42
N GLY A 254 6.75 13.80 7.62
CA GLY A 254 6.22 13.43 8.92
C GLY A 254 6.43 11.93 9.17
N GLY A 255 6.91 11.56 10.36
CA GLY A 255 7.20 10.16 10.66
C GLY A 255 7.30 9.82 12.14
N ASN A 256 6.88 8.61 12.49
CA ASN A 256 7.09 8.00 13.79
C ASN A 256 8.36 7.13 13.76
N PRO A 257 9.43 7.49 14.49
CA PRO A 257 10.68 6.72 14.48
C PRO A 257 10.56 5.33 15.14
N GLY A 258 9.52 5.08 15.93
CA GLY A 258 9.21 3.76 16.47
C GLY A 258 8.55 2.81 15.45
N CYS A 259 8.08 3.32 14.31
CA CYS A 259 7.43 2.55 13.27
C CYS A 259 8.46 2.01 12.26
N GLY A 260 8.66 0.67 12.25
CA GLY A 260 9.64 0.01 11.37
C GLY A 260 9.43 0.28 9.89
N SER A 261 8.18 0.17 9.40
CA SER A 261 7.83 0.46 8.01
C SER A 261 8.05 1.93 7.63
N CYS A 262 7.92 2.86 8.59
CA CYS A 262 8.14 4.28 8.38
C CYS A 262 9.63 4.57 8.16
N VAL A 263 10.50 4.01 9.01
CA VAL A 263 11.96 4.12 8.88
C VAL A 263 12.43 3.49 7.56
N GLU A 264 11.88 2.32 7.20
CA GLU A 264 12.21 1.66 5.94
C GLU A 264 11.79 2.50 4.72
N SER A 265 10.57 3.03 4.73
CA SER A 265 10.06 3.87 3.63
C SER A 265 10.92 5.11 3.43
N ILE A 266 11.24 5.84 4.50
CA ILE A 266 12.09 7.03 4.43
C ILE A 266 13.51 6.66 3.98
N THR A 267 14.03 5.51 4.39
CA THR A 267 15.34 5.02 3.91
C THR A 267 15.32 4.76 2.39
N GLN A 268 14.25 4.17 1.87
CA GLN A 268 14.09 3.95 0.43
C GLN A 268 13.97 5.27 -0.34
N LEU A 269 13.20 6.24 0.18
CA LEU A 269 13.12 7.59 -0.39
C LEU A 269 14.47 8.29 -0.37
N ALA A 270 15.23 8.20 0.72
CA ALA A 270 16.57 8.77 0.83
C ALA A 270 17.53 8.17 -0.21
N ASN A 271 17.45 6.86 -0.47
CA ASN A 271 18.24 6.22 -1.52
C ASN A 271 17.85 6.73 -2.92
N LEU A 272 16.57 7.04 -3.16
CA LEU A 272 16.15 7.71 -4.40
C LEU A 272 16.77 9.10 -4.49
N PHE A 273 16.66 9.93 -3.45
CA PHE A 273 17.20 11.30 -3.44
C PHE A 273 18.72 11.34 -3.69
N LYS A 274 19.48 10.35 -3.22
CA LYS A 274 20.93 10.23 -3.49
C LYS A 274 21.29 10.07 -4.96
N THR A 275 20.33 9.74 -5.82
CA THR A 275 20.55 9.62 -7.27
C THR A 275 20.34 10.95 -8.02
N TYR A 276 19.99 12.02 -7.31
CA TYR A 276 19.74 13.36 -7.86
C TYR A 276 20.64 14.41 -7.19
N ASN A 277 20.84 15.56 -7.84
CA ASN A 277 21.46 16.71 -7.17
C ASN A 277 20.46 17.34 -6.20
N THR A 278 20.78 17.30 -4.90
CA THR A 278 19.94 17.80 -3.82
C THR A 278 20.50 19.03 -3.10
N GLU A 279 21.52 19.70 -3.66
CA GLU A 279 22.16 20.89 -3.05
C GLU A 279 21.16 22.03 -2.79
N ASN A 280 20.22 22.24 -3.70
CA ASN A 280 19.18 23.28 -3.59
C ASN A 280 17.89 22.80 -2.91
N ILE A 281 17.91 21.59 -2.34
CA ILE A 281 16.77 20.98 -1.66
C ILE A 281 16.98 21.08 -0.14
N LYS A 282 15.93 21.47 0.57
CA LYS A 282 15.89 21.46 2.03
C LYS A 282 14.99 20.33 2.51
N PHE A 283 15.56 19.42 3.28
CA PHE A 283 14.80 18.36 3.93
C PHE A 283 14.39 18.81 5.32
N ILE A 284 13.10 18.73 5.64
CA ILE A 284 12.56 19.05 6.96
C ILE A 284 11.82 17.81 7.45
N VAL A 285 12.24 17.25 8.59
CA VAL A 285 11.69 15.99 9.11
C VAL A 285 11.07 16.24 10.48
N PHE A 286 9.75 16.07 10.57
CA PHE A 286 8.99 16.10 11.81
C PHE A 286 8.89 14.69 12.38
N ALA A 287 9.59 14.44 13.48
CA ALA A 287 9.55 13.17 14.19
C ALA A 287 8.52 13.22 15.32
N PHE A 288 7.59 12.26 15.32
CA PHE A 288 6.55 12.14 16.35
C PHE A 288 7.08 11.44 17.60
N THR A 289 8.09 12.05 18.22
CA THR A 289 8.78 11.57 19.42
C THR A 289 9.32 12.74 20.22
N GLN A 290 9.59 12.51 21.50
CA GLN A 290 10.32 13.44 22.37
C GLN A 290 11.83 13.13 22.38
N GLU A 291 12.23 11.95 21.91
CA GLU A 291 13.59 11.42 22.04
C GLU A 291 14.47 11.88 20.87
N LYS A 292 15.48 12.71 21.15
CA LYS A 292 16.45 13.21 20.15
C LYS A 292 17.16 12.07 19.41
N ASP A 293 17.51 10.98 20.10
CA ASP A 293 18.20 9.86 19.49
C ASP A 293 17.31 9.08 18.52
N GLN A 294 15.99 9.09 18.72
CA GLN A 294 15.06 8.42 17.82
C GLN A 294 14.86 9.20 16.51
N LEU A 295 14.96 10.54 16.53
CA LEU A 295 14.92 11.37 15.32
C LEU A 295 15.98 10.94 14.29
N LEU A 296 17.17 10.55 14.75
CA LEU A 296 18.26 10.11 13.88
C LEU A 296 17.88 8.92 12.99
N ARG A 297 16.94 8.08 13.43
CA ARG A 297 16.45 6.94 12.63
C ARG A 297 15.73 7.39 11.35
N LEU A 298 15.15 8.59 11.36
CA LEU A 298 14.46 9.18 10.21
C LEU A 298 15.38 10.10 9.40
N THR A 299 16.26 10.84 10.07
CA THR A 299 17.07 11.89 9.42
C THR A 299 18.39 11.40 8.86
N ALA A 300 19.07 10.44 9.50
CA ALA A 300 20.38 9.95 9.05
C ALA A 300 20.41 9.45 7.60
N PRO A 301 19.39 8.75 7.07
CA PRO A 301 19.38 8.33 5.67
C PRO A 301 19.46 9.49 4.67
N LEU A 302 18.91 10.66 5.02
CA LEU A 302 18.79 11.86 4.16
C LEU A 302 20.07 12.72 4.13
N GLY A 303 21.04 12.45 5.01
CA GLY A 303 22.34 13.13 5.06
C GLY A 303 22.32 14.44 5.86
N ASN A 304 23.33 15.28 5.63
CA ASN A 304 23.66 16.40 6.54
C ASN A 304 22.83 17.67 6.34
N ASN A 305 22.10 17.82 5.23
CA ASN A 305 21.30 19.01 4.90
C ASN A 305 19.83 18.85 5.36
N VAL A 306 19.61 18.14 6.46
CA VAL A 306 18.29 17.84 7.01
C VAL A 306 18.05 18.63 8.29
N ILE A 307 16.90 19.29 8.36
CA ILE A 307 16.41 19.96 9.56
C ILE A 307 15.49 18.97 10.28
N GLY A 308 15.98 18.40 11.37
CA GLY A 308 15.19 17.49 12.20
C GLY A 308 14.44 18.24 13.29
N VAL A 309 13.14 17.99 13.40
CA VAL A 309 12.21 18.62 14.34
C VAL A 309 11.57 17.54 15.22
N LEU A 310 11.54 17.77 16.53
CA LEU A 310 10.76 16.96 17.47
C LEU A 310 9.36 17.55 17.56
N ASP A 311 8.34 16.77 17.16
CA ASP A 311 6.94 17.19 17.12
C ASP A 311 6.05 16.09 17.73
N PRO A 312 6.21 15.77 19.03
CA PRO A 312 5.60 14.61 19.67
C PRO A 312 4.06 14.66 19.68
N ASP A 313 3.49 15.86 19.76
CA ASP A 313 2.05 16.13 19.74
C ASP A 313 1.51 16.40 18.32
N ARG A 314 2.40 16.41 17.32
CA ARG A 314 2.10 16.67 15.92
C ARG A 314 1.52 18.06 15.65
N THR A 315 1.78 19.03 16.53
CA THR A 315 1.21 20.37 16.45
C THR A 315 1.65 21.08 15.17
N ILE A 316 2.94 21.01 14.82
CA ILE A 316 3.45 21.64 13.60
C ILE A 316 3.10 20.82 12.37
N ALA A 317 3.26 19.50 12.44
CA ALA A 317 2.91 18.61 11.36
C ALA A 317 1.42 18.72 10.99
N THR A 318 0.52 19.02 11.93
CA THR A 318 -0.91 19.23 11.64
C THR A 318 -1.14 20.50 10.83
N GLN A 319 -0.41 21.59 11.13
CA GLN A 319 -0.51 22.85 10.37
C GLN A 319 -0.02 22.70 8.93
N LEU A 320 1.04 21.90 8.74
CA LEU A 320 1.58 21.55 7.42
C LEU A 320 0.83 20.38 6.76
N LYS A 321 -0.15 19.81 7.46
CA LYS A 321 -0.90 18.64 7.00
C LYS A 321 0.02 17.46 6.61
N VAL A 322 1.03 17.18 7.43
CA VAL A 322 1.92 16.01 7.34
C VAL A 322 1.91 15.17 8.63
N ASN A 323 0.83 15.26 9.43
CA ASN A 323 0.70 14.61 10.74
C ASN A 323 0.38 13.10 10.70
N ILE A 324 0.50 12.46 9.53
CA ILE A 324 0.40 11.01 9.33
C ILE A 324 1.82 10.44 9.16
N SER A 325 2.02 9.15 9.42
CA SER A 325 3.35 8.54 9.39
C SER A 325 3.37 7.24 8.57
N PRO A 326 4.29 7.09 7.58
CA PRO A 326 5.12 8.14 7.01
C PRO A 326 4.30 8.98 6.04
N TYR A 327 4.60 10.27 5.95
CA TYR A 327 3.92 11.17 5.03
C TYR A 327 4.90 12.19 4.47
N ILE A 328 4.75 12.56 3.20
CA ILE A 328 5.68 13.42 2.49
C ILE A 328 4.96 14.58 1.82
N GLU A 329 5.62 15.72 1.79
CA GLU A 329 5.20 16.91 1.08
C GLU A 329 6.39 17.49 0.31
N LEU A 330 6.17 17.77 -0.98
CA LEU A 330 7.11 18.36 -1.91
C LEU A 330 6.65 19.77 -2.22
N VAL A 331 7.52 20.75 -2.04
CA VAL A 331 7.16 22.18 -2.11
C VAL A 331 8.13 22.89 -3.04
N ASP A 332 7.59 23.61 -4.02
CA ASP A 332 8.38 24.38 -4.96
C ASP A 332 8.92 25.69 -4.35
N LYS A 333 9.81 26.35 -5.08
CA LYS A 333 10.57 27.54 -4.68
C LYS A 333 9.74 28.72 -4.19
N ASP A 334 8.50 28.80 -4.64
CA ASP A 334 7.55 29.86 -4.28
C ASP A 334 6.61 29.45 -3.13
N LEU A 335 6.93 28.36 -2.43
CA LEU A 335 6.15 27.74 -1.36
C LEU A 335 4.80 27.17 -1.82
N THR A 336 4.69 26.84 -3.10
CA THR A 336 3.54 26.09 -3.62
C THR A 336 3.77 24.61 -3.41
N VAL A 337 2.80 23.92 -2.81
CA VAL A 337 2.82 22.47 -2.69
C VAL A 337 2.75 21.86 -4.10
N TYR A 338 3.78 21.11 -4.46
CA TYR A 338 3.85 20.36 -5.71
C TYR A 338 3.16 19.00 -5.59
N TYR A 339 3.36 18.34 -4.47
CA TYR A 339 2.77 17.05 -4.13
C TYR A 339 2.73 16.92 -2.62
N ARG A 340 1.74 16.23 -2.10
CA ARG A 340 1.64 15.82 -0.72
C ARG A 340 1.08 14.39 -0.72
N GLY A 341 1.41 13.52 0.21
CA GLY A 341 0.88 12.16 0.15
C GLY A 341 1.59 11.17 1.07
N PRO A 342 1.18 9.89 1.02
CA PRO A 342 1.83 8.83 1.78
C PRO A 342 3.33 8.77 1.48
N GLY A 343 4.14 8.63 2.53
CA GLY A 343 5.61 8.57 2.45
C GLY A 343 6.14 7.20 2.03
N GLU A 344 5.25 6.23 1.79
CA GLU A 344 5.60 4.93 1.24
C GLU A 344 6.13 5.08 -0.21
N PRO A 345 7.19 4.35 -0.59
CA PRO A 345 7.81 4.43 -1.91
C PRO A 345 7.00 3.68 -2.99
N ILE A 346 5.70 3.94 -3.07
CA ILE A 346 4.81 3.46 -4.14
C ILE A 346 5.08 4.22 -5.45
N ARG A 347 4.65 3.71 -6.61
CA ARG A 347 4.99 4.30 -7.92
C ARG A 347 4.58 5.76 -7.98
N GLU A 348 3.39 6.08 -7.50
CA GLU A 348 2.88 7.45 -7.47
C GLU A 348 3.79 8.41 -6.71
N THR A 349 4.15 8.09 -5.46
CA THR A 349 5.08 8.90 -4.66
C THR A 349 6.43 9.04 -5.36
N ILE A 350 6.96 7.93 -5.91
CA ILE A 350 8.25 7.91 -6.59
C ILE A 350 8.22 8.74 -7.88
N GLU A 351 7.18 8.65 -8.70
CA GLU A 351 7.02 9.41 -9.95
C GLU A 351 6.87 10.90 -9.66
N ASN A 352 6.12 11.28 -8.61
CA ASN A 352 6.01 12.67 -8.19
C ASN A 352 7.33 13.24 -7.67
N ILE A 353 8.09 12.46 -6.88
CA ILE A 353 9.43 12.87 -6.46
C ILE A 353 10.34 13.07 -7.68
N LYS A 354 10.36 12.12 -8.62
CA LYS A 354 11.20 12.24 -9.83
C LYS A 354 10.85 13.48 -10.64
N ALA A 355 9.57 13.70 -10.91
CA ALA A 355 9.10 14.86 -11.66
C ALA A 355 9.39 16.18 -10.92
N PHE A 356 9.25 16.19 -9.60
CA PHE A 356 9.60 17.31 -8.76
C PHE A 356 11.10 17.63 -8.81
N LEU A 357 11.97 16.63 -8.77
CA LEU A 357 13.44 16.80 -8.78
C LEU A 357 14.01 17.21 -10.14
N GLN A 358 13.31 16.89 -11.24
CA GLN A 358 13.75 17.18 -12.61
C GLN A 358 13.34 18.57 -13.12
N LYS A 359 12.34 19.19 -12.50
CA LYS A 359 12.03 20.63 -12.69
C LYS A 359 13.11 21.51 -12.04
#